data_AF-A0ABD1RHQ8-F1
#
_entry.id   AF-A0ABD1RHQ8-F1
#
_cell.length_a   1.000
_cell.length_b   1.000
_cell.length_c   1.000
_cell.angle_alpha   90.00
_cell.angle_beta   90.00
_cell.angle_gamma   90.00
#
_symmetry.space_group_name_H-M   'P 1'
#
loop_
_entity.id
_entity.type
_entity.pdbx_description
1 polymer ?
#
loop_
_entity_poly.entity_id
_entity_poly.type
_entity_poly.pdbx_seq_one_letter_code
_entity_poly.pdbx_strand_id
1 'polypeptide(L)'
;MDTGLEKPTVKGFAHKTDKYIEGDNKISYESNLKIPNDFGKVGAIIVKNEHHKEMFVENIVIIQKRLLGGPINVTCNSWIHSKFDNKEPRIFFVDKSYLPSQTPSGLISYREKELQILRGDGTGERKTFERIYDYDVYNDLGDPDSRDDLWRPVLGGKERPYPRRCRTGRARSKIDPLSESRTTSIYVPRDEAFSEVKHKSFWSLLSSLLPRIGSSSDNDVGFPNFTAIDNLYSEGVQLPAATNKSTINLGDILPRLVKAYDLLQFEKPELIKSN
;
A
#
# COMPACT_ATOMS: atom_id res chain seq x y z
N MET A 1 -17.02 15.49 -37.09
CA MET A 1 -16.82 16.65 -36.20
C MET A 1 -16.67 16.10 -34.80
N ASP A 2 -15.56 16.40 -34.13
CA ASP A 2 -15.34 15.98 -32.75
C ASP A 2 -16.22 16.86 -31.86
N THR A 3 -17.38 16.34 -31.44
CA THR A 3 -18.38 17.12 -30.70
C THR A 3 -17.91 17.50 -29.30
N GLY A 4 -16.83 16.88 -28.82
CA GLY A 4 -16.28 17.08 -27.48
C GLY A 4 -17.20 16.63 -26.34
N LEU A 5 -18.36 16.07 -26.68
CA LEU A 5 -19.32 15.55 -25.70
C LEU A 5 -18.91 14.14 -25.27
N GLU A 6 -19.15 13.85 -24.00
CA GLU A 6 -18.99 12.51 -23.45
C GLU A 6 -19.88 11.52 -24.22
N LYS A 7 -19.26 10.43 -24.71
CA LYS A 7 -19.96 9.39 -25.47
C LYS A 7 -20.46 8.29 -24.54
N PRO A 8 -21.59 7.64 -24.88
CA PRO A 8 -22.10 6.53 -24.09
C PRO A 8 -21.04 5.42 -23.98
N THR A 9 -20.86 4.89 -22.77
CA THR A 9 -19.89 3.83 -22.50
C THR A 9 -20.26 2.55 -23.23
N VAL A 10 -19.30 1.95 -23.96
CA VAL A 10 -19.42 0.59 -24.50
C VAL A 10 -19.01 -0.41 -23.42
N LYS A 11 -19.84 -1.44 -23.19
CA LYS A 11 -19.65 -2.41 -22.10
C LYS A 11 -19.46 -3.82 -22.65
N GLY A 12 -18.74 -4.64 -21.90
CA GLY A 12 -18.60 -6.07 -22.13
C GLY A 12 -18.06 -6.75 -20.89
N PHE A 13 -18.17 -8.07 -20.86
CA PHE A 13 -17.65 -8.89 -19.78
C PHE A 13 -16.32 -9.50 -20.21
N ALA A 14 -15.33 -9.42 -19.33
CA ALA A 14 -14.05 -10.06 -19.55
C ALA A 14 -14.08 -11.47 -18.93
N HIS A 15 -13.56 -12.44 -19.66
CA HIS A 15 -13.49 -13.82 -19.22
C HIS A 15 -12.03 -14.18 -18.94
N LYS A 16 -11.80 -14.93 -17.87
CA LYS A 16 -10.48 -15.47 -17.57
C LYS A 16 -10.02 -16.36 -18.73
N THR A 17 -8.78 -16.20 -19.15
CA THR A 17 -8.14 -17.04 -20.16
C THR A 17 -7.18 -18.03 -19.49
N ASP A 18 -6.95 -19.17 -20.14
CA ASP A 18 -5.98 -20.18 -19.68
C ASP A 18 -4.53 -19.82 -20.03
N LYS A 19 -4.29 -18.61 -20.54
CA LYS A 19 -2.95 -18.09 -20.83
C LYS A 19 -2.29 -17.70 -19.51
N TYR A 20 -1.58 -18.65 -18.91
CA TYR A 20 -0.60 -18.38 -17.88
C TYR A 20 0.60 -17.68 -18.54
N ILE A 21 0.97 -16.52 -18.02
CA ILE A 21 2.24 -15.88 -18.38
C ILE A 21 3.30 -16.55 -17.49
N GLU A 22 4.22 -17.27 -18.12
CA GLU A 22 5.30 -17.99 -17.43
C GLU A 22 6.07 -17.05 -16.49
N GLY A 23 6.16 -17.42 -15.20
CA GLY A 23 7.04 -16.79 -14.23
C GLY A 23 6.40 -15.98 -13.09
N ASP A 24 5.12 -15.62 -13.14
CA ASP A 24 4.63 -14.54 -12.24
C ASP A 24 3.21 -14.69 -11.63
N ASN A 25 2.60 -15.89 -11.64
CA ASN A 25 1.22 -16.11 -11.15
C ASN A 25 0.17 -15.13 -11.75
N LYS A 26 0.45 -14.56 -12.93
CA LYS A 26 -0.42 -13.59 -13.61
C LYS A 26 -1.55 -14.30 -14.32
N ILE A 27 -2.75 -13.72 -14.22
CA ILE A 27 -3.97 -14.20 -14.86
C ILE A 27 -4.39 -13.18 -15.90
N SER A 28 -4.64 -13.63 -17.13
CA SER A 28 -5.13 -12.78 -18.21
C SER A 28 -6.65 -12.89 -18.36
N TYR A 29 -7.32 -11.75 -18.52
CA TYR A 29 -8.75 -11.65 -18.85
C TYR A 29 -8.91 -11.02 -20.24
N GLU A 30 -9.84 -11.54 -21.04
CA GLU A 30 -10.08 -11.05 -22.40
C GLU A 30 -11.57 -10.70 -22.62
N SER A 31 -11.83 -9.61 -23.35
CA SER A 31 -13.16 -9.22 -23.80
C SER A 31 -13.13 -8.64 -25.21
N ASN A 32 -14.17 -8.88 -26.00
CA ASN A 32 -14.33 -8.32 -27.33
C ASN A 32 -15.47 -7.30 -27.33
N LEU A 33 -15.15 -6.03 -27.60
CA LEU A 33 -16.11 -4.93 -27.64
C LEU A 33 -16.35 -4.47 -29.08
N LYS A 34 -17.63 -4.25 -29.44
CA LYS A 34 -18.02 -3.63 -30.72
C LYS A 34 -18.11 -2.13 -30.53
N ILE A 35 -17.08 -1.41 -30.95
CA ILE A 35 -17.00 0.06 -30.85
C ILE A 35 -17.58 0.68 -32.12
N PRO A 36 -18.55 1.62 -32.02
CA PRO A 36 -19.07 2.36 -33.17
C PRO A 36 -17.97 3.13 -33.92
N ASN A 37 -18.10 3.26 -35.24
CA ASN A 37 -17.09 3.96 -36.06
C ASN A 37 -16.94 5.44 -35.68
N ASP A 38 -18.01 6.06 -35.19
CA ASP A 38 -18.05 7.44 -34.74
C ASP A 38 -17.62 7.61 -33.27
N PHE A 39 -17.25 6.55 -32.54
CA PHE A 39 -16.82 6.62 -31.14
C PHE A 39 -15.55 7.47 -30.96
N GLY A 40 -14.68 7.51 -31.96
CA GLY A 40 -13.40 8.21 -31.89
C GLY A 40 -12.33 7.40 -31.14
N LYS A 41 -11.30 8.08 -30.63
CA LYS A 41 -10.18 7.44 -29.94
C LYS A 41 -10.56 7.09 -28.50
N VAL A 42 -10.23 5.87 -28.05
CA VAL A 42 -10.41 5.46 -26.65
C VAL A 42 -9.41 6.21 -25.78
N GLY A 43 -9.90 6.92 -24.76
CA GLY A 43 -9.07 7.70 -23.84
C GLY A 43 -9.02 7.17 -22.41
N ALA A 44 -9.97 6.32 -22.03
CA ALA A 44 -10.02 5.69 -20.72
C ALA A 44 -10.82 4.38 -20.78
N ILE A 45 -10.65 3.55 -19.76
CA ILE A 45 -11.39 2.32 -19.54
C ILE A 45 -11.91 2.27 -18.10
N ILE A 46 -13.14 1.81 -17.95
CA ILE A 46 -13.79 1.61 -16.65
C ILE A 46 -13.82 0.11 -16.39
N VAL A 47 -13.27 -0.30 -15.26
CA VAL A 47 -13.17 -1.68 -14.81
C VAL A 47 -13.99 -1.84 -13.55
N LYS A 48 -14.85 -2.86 -13.56
CA LYS A 48 -15.64 -3.25 -12.39
C LYS A 48 -15.29 -4.68 -12.03
N ASN A 49 -14.86 -4.89 -10.79
CA ASN A 49 -14.55 -6.22 -10.29
C ASN A 49 -15.84 -6.91 -9.84
N GLU A 50 -16.26 -7.93 -10.58
CA GLU A 50 -17.45 -8.72 -10.25
C GLU A 50 -17.17 -9.85 -9.24
N HIS A 51 -15.90 -10.09 -8.87
CA HIS A 51 -15.52 -11.07 -7.83
C HIS A 51 -15.71 -10.52 -6.41
N HIS A 52 -15.79 -11.42 -5.44
CA HIS A 52 -15.90 -11.10 -4.00
C HIS A 52 -14.59 -10.67 -3.33
N LYS A 53 -13.47 -10.75 -4.04
CA LYS A 53 -12.15 -10.33 -3.53
C LYS A 53 -11.57 -9.28 -4.47
N GLU A 54 -10.78 -8.38 -3.91
CA GLU A 54 -10.01 -7.43 -4.71
C GLU A 54 -9.03 -8.12 -5.65
N MET A 55 -8.61 -7.42 -6.69
CA MET A 55 -7.68 -7.91 -7.70
C MET A 55 -6.66 -6.82 -8.00
N PHE A 56 -5.40 -7.19 -8.16
CA PHE A 56 -4.39 -6.26 -8.65
C PHE A 56 -4.39 -6.27 -10.18
N VAL A 57 -4.54 -5.10 -10.80
CA VAL A 57 -4.48 -4.92 -12.25
C VAL A 57 -3.17 -4.23 -12.60
N GLU A 58 -2.30 -4.94 -13.30
CA GLU A 58 -1.00 -4.43 -13.75
C GLU A 58 -1.18 -3.50 -14.97
N ASN A 59 -1.79 -4.03 -16.03
CA ASN A 59 -2.00 -3.30 -17.28
C ASN A 59 -3.25 -3.76 -18.01
N ILE A 60 -3.73 -2.92 -18.93
CA ILE A 60 -4.78 -3.26 -19.89
C ILE A 60 -4.29 -2.92 -21.30
N VAL A 61 -4.50 -3.84 -22.24
CA VAL A 61 -4.08 -3.68 -23.64
C VAL A 61 -5.31 -3.73 -24.54
N ILE A 62 -5.50 -2.68 -25.33
CA ILE A 62 -6.62 -2.56 -26.27
C ILE A 62 -6.10 -2.78 -27.69
N ILE A 63 -6.54 -3.88 -28.32
CA ILE A 63 -6.18 -4.25 -29.70
C ILE A 63 -7.34 -3.88 -30.64
N GLN A 64 -7.07 -3.06 -31.65
CA GLN A 64 -8.06 -2.59 -32.60
C GLN A 64 -7.95 -3.39 -33.92
N LYS A 65 -8.98 -4.17 -34.26
CA LYS A 65 -8.96 -5.04 -35.45
C LYS A 65 -9.00 -4.30 -36.80
N ARG A 66 -9.41 -3.02 -36.82
CA ARG A 66 -9.74 -2.27 -38.06
C ARG A 66 -8.93 -1.00 -38.28
N LEU A 67 -7.99 -0.66 -37.38
CA LEU A 67 -7.20 0.56 -37.47
C LEU A 67 -5.73 0.21 -37.67
N LEU A 68 -5.02 0.98 -38.50
CA LEU A 68 -3.56 0.90 -38.73
C LEU A 68 -2.74 1.31 -37.48
N GLY A 69 -3.39 1.49 -36.33
CA GLY A 69 -2.75 1.85 -35.07
C GLY A 69 -2.32 0.61 -34.30
N GLY A 70 -1.15 0.68 -33.66
CA GLY A 70 -0.68 -0.35 -32.73
C GLY A 70 -1.59 -0.49 -31.49
N PRO A 71 -1.30 -1.49 -30.63
CA PRO A 71 -2.04 -1.67 -29.38
C PRO A 71 -1.98 -0.41 -28.51
N ILE A 72 -3.10 -0.08 -27.85
CA ILE A 72 -3.14 1.00 -26.85
C ILE A 72 -2.90 0.38 -25.48
N ASN A 73 -1.87 0.86 -24.80
CA ASN A 73 -1.53 0.45 -23.44
C ASN A 73 -2.14 1.40 -22.40
N VAL A 74 -2.54 0.81 -21.28
CA VAL A 74 -3.06 1.47 -20.09
C VAL A 74 -2.30 0.89 -18.90
N THR A 75 -1.38 1.67 -18.34
CA THR A 75 -0.62 1.28 -17.16
C THR A 75 -1.48 1.51 -15.91
N CYS A 76 -1.81 0.43 -15.20
CA CYS A 76 -2.78 0.47 -14.09
C CYS A 76 -2.09 0.42 -12.72
N ASN A 77 -1.28 -0.61 -12.48
CA ASN A 77 -0.57 -0.89 -11.22
C ASN A 77 -1.39 -0.57 -9.96
N SER A 78 -2.62 -1.08 -9.89
CA SER A 78 -3.53 -0.72 -8.80
C SER A 78 -4.49 -1.85 -8.45
N TRP A 79 -4.89 -1.89 -7.17
CA TRP A 79 -5.90 -2.79 -6.65
C TRP A 79 -7.31 -2.33 -6.98
N ILE A 80 -8.09 -3.15 -7.67
CA ILE A 80 -9.52 -2.96 -7.86
C ILE A 80 -10.31 -3.68 -6.76
N HIS A 81 -11.02 -2.90 -5.95
CA HIS A 81 -11.86 -3.43 -4.87
C HIS A 81 -13.01 -4.28 -5.43
N SER A 82 -13.58 -5.16 -4.60
CA SER A 82 -14.78 -5.90 -4.99
C SER A 82 -15.98 -4.96 -5.12
N LYS A 83 -16.86 -5.18 -6.11
CA LYS A 83 -18.14 -4.43 -6.21
C LYS A 83 -19.01 -4.49 -4.96
N PHE A 84 -18.78 -5.49 -4.10
CA PHE A 84 -19.50 -5.71 -2.86
C PHE A 84 -18.95 -4.85 -1.71
N ASP A 85 -17.68 -4.44 -1.79
CA ASP A 85 -17.05 -3.50 -0.85
C ASP A 85 -17.39 -2.05 -1.23
N ASN A 86 -17.28 -1.72 -2.51
CA ASN A 86 -17.65 -0.42 -3.06
C ASN A 86 -18.22 -0.59 -4.49
N LYS A 87 -19.33 0.09 -4.78
CA LYS A 87 -20.04 -0.02 -6.06
C LYS A 87 -19.43 0.85 -7.16
N GLU A 88 -18.62 1.84 -6.80
CA GLU A 88 -18.00 2.78 -7.74
C GLU A 88 -16.91 2.08 -8.56
N PRO A 89 -17.06 1.95 -9.88
CA PRO A 89 -16.08 1.26 -10.69
C PRO A 89 -14.78 2.06 -10.80
N ARG A 90 -13.68 1.38 -11.14
CA ARG A 90 -12.36 1.98 -11.28
C ARG A 90 -12.11 2.47 -12.70
N ILE A 91 -11.66 3.70 -12.85
CA ILE A 91 -11.26 4.22 -14.16
C ILE A 91 -9.73 4.20 -14.30
N PHE A 92 -9.26 3.87 -15.50
CA PHE A 92 -7.86 3.95 -15.90
C PHE A 92 -7.76 4.72 -17.22
N PHE A 93 -6.80 5.64 -17.30
CA PHE A 93 -6.57 6.49 -18.48
C PHE A 93 -5.47 5.89 -19.35
N VAL A 94 -5.58 6.06 -20.67
CA VAL A 94 -4.51 5.65 -21.60
C VAL A 94 -3.22 6.39 -21.30
N ASP A 95 -2.08 5.78 -21.63
CA ASP A 95 -0.73 6.29 -21.32
C ASP A 95 -0.36 7.53 -22.17
N LYS A 96 -1.06 8.63 -21.93
CA LYS A 96 -0.86 9.92 -22.56
C LYS A 96 -1.07 11.05 -21.57
N SER A 97 -0.08 11.94 -21.49
CA SER A 97 -0.07 13.05 -20.55
C SER A 97 -0.81 14.27 -21.09
N TYR A 98 -1.59 14.93 -20.23
CA TYR A 98 -2.33 16.14 -20.54
C TYR A 98 -2.28 17.13 -19.37
N LEU A 99 -1.95 18.39 -19.65
CA LEU A 99 -2.27 19.50 -18.74
C LEU A 99 -3.78 19.59 -18.55
N PRO A 100 -4.28 20.14 -17.42
CA PRO A 100 -5.72 20.31 -17.21
C PRO A 100 -6.44 20.96 -18.39
N SER A 101 -5.90 22.06 -18.93
CA SER A 101 -6.44 22.79 -20.10
C SER A 101 -6.37 22.04 -21.43
N GLN A 102 -5.60 20.94 -21.50
CA GLN A 102 -5.42 20.11 -22.69
C GLN A 102 -6.15 18.77 -22.57
N THR A 103 -6.84 18.52 -21.46
CA THR A 103 -7.62 17.29 -21.26
C THR A 103 -8.68 17.22 -22.35
N PRO A 104 -8.77 16.12 -23.12
CA PRO A 104 -9.84 15.95 -24.09
C PRO A 104 -11.20 16.14 -23.43
N SER A 105 -12.10 16.90 -24.05
CA SER A 105 -13.37 17.32 -23.45
C SER A 105 -14.23 16.17 -22.95
N GLY A 106 -14.25 15.04 -23.68
CA GLY A 106 -14.93 13.81 -23.24
C GLY A 106 -14.29 13.10 -22.03
N LEU A 107 -13.14 13.54 -21.52
CA LEU A 107 -12.45 13.00 -20.34
C LEU A 107 -12.44 13.97 -19.14
N ILE A 108 -12.91 15.21 -19.30
CA ILE A 108 -12.85 16.23 -18.24
C ILE A 108 -13.67 15.78 -17.02
N SER A 109 -14.92 15.38 -17.23
CA SER A 109 -15.82 14.89 -16.17
C SER A 109 -15.23 13.71 -15.40
N TYR A 110 -14.66 12.75 -16.12
CA TYR A 110 -14.00 11.58 -15.55
C TYR A 110 -12.76 11.93 -14.73
N ARG A 111 -11.93 12.85 -15.23
CA ARG A 111 -10.73 13.33 -14.50
C ARG A 111 -11.13 14.02 -13.21
N GLU A 112 -12.13 14.91 -13.25
CA GLU A 112 -12.61 15.63 -12.07
C GLU A 112 -13.23 14.68 -11.04
N LYS A 113 -14.04 13.73 -11.49
CA LYS A 113 -14.67 12.73 -10.62
C LYS A 113 -13.64 11.83 -9.94
N GLU A 114 -12.62 11.32 -10.66
CA GLU A 114 -11.56 10.50 -10.05
C GLU A 114 -10.79 11.32 -9.00
N LEU A 115 -10.48 12.59 -9.28
CA LEU A 115 -9.84 13.46 -8.29
C LEU A 115 -10.71 13.69 -7.05
N GLN A 116 -12.03 13.81 -7.20
CA GLN A 116 -12.95 13.94 -6.08
C GLN A 116 -12.99 12.65 -5.25
N ILE A 117 -13.04 11.48 -5.89
CA ILE A 117 -12.98 10.17 -5.21
C ILE A 117 -11.69 10.03 -4.40
N LEU A 118 -10.55 10.44 -4.97
CA LEU A 118 -9.26 10.38 -4.30
C LEU A 118 -9.15 11.33 -3.10
N ARG A 119 -9.86 12.46 -3.09
CA ARG A 119 -9.88 13.38 -1.93
C ARG A 119 -10.83 12.91 -0.82
N GLY A 120 -11.91 12.23 -1.18
CA GLY A 120 -12.97 11.87 -0.24
C GLY A 120 -13.74 13.11 0.27
N ASP A 121 -14.40 12.96 1.42
CA ASP A 121 -15.28 13.98 2.01
C ASP A 121 -14.78 14.53 3.37
N GLY A 122 -13.60 14.09 3.83
CA GLY A 122 -13.03 14.49 5.13
C GLY A 122 -13.65 13.83 6.35
N THR A 123 -14.60 12.91 6.18
CA THR A 123 -15.34 12.25 7.26
C THR A 123 -15.09 10.75 7.28
N GLY A 124 -15.64 10.04 8.27
CA GLY A 124 -15.60 8.58 8.36
C GLY A 124 -14.24 7.97 8.71
N GLU A 125 -14.27 6.72 9.18
CA GLU A 125 -13.09 5.90 9.38
C GLU A 125 -12.69 5.23 8.05
N ARG A 126 -11.40 5.30 7.73
CA ARG A 126 -10.87 4.76 6.48
C ARG A 126 -10.91 3.23 6.44
N LYS A 127 -11.26 2.66 5.29
CA LYS A 127 -11.32 1.22 5.05
C LYS A 127 -10.19 0.76 4.14
N THR A 128 -9.74 -0.47 4.30
CA THR A 128 -8.50 -0.99 3.67
C THR A 128 -8.51 -0.91 2.13
N PHE A 129 -9.68 -1.02 1.50
CA PHE A 129 -9.84 -0.95 0.04
C PHE A 129 -9.91 0.50 -0.51
N GLU A 130 -10.00 1.51 0.36
CA GLU A 130 -10.14 2.91 -0.04
C GLU A 130 -8.82 3.50 -0.53
N ARG A 131 -8.91 4.46 -1.45
CA ARG A 131 -7.79 5.23 -2.01
C ARG A 131 -7.92 6.72 -1.68
N ILE A 132 -8.38 7.02 -0.47
CA ILE A 132 -8.67 8.40 -0.05
C ILE A 132 -7.41 9.00 0.56
N TYR A 133 -6.93 10.07 -0.05
CA TYR A 133 -5.80 10.87 0.38
C TYR A 133 -6.34 12.14 1.03
N ASP A 134 -6.17 12.22 2.35
CA ASP A 134 -6.57 13.38 3.14
C ASP A 134 -5.59 13.58 4.31
N TYR A 135 -5.68 14.74 4.96
CA TYR A 135 -4.71 15.21 5.93
C TYR A 135 -5.27 15.19 7.35
N ASP A 136 -4.40 14.86 8.30
CA ASP A 136 -4.66 15.05 9.71
C ASP A 136 -3.33 15.33 10.45
N VAL A 137 -3.42 15.69 11.73
CA VAL A 137 -2.28 15.96 12.61
C VAL A 137 -1.76 14.65 13.23
N TYR A 138 -0.56 14.68 13.81
CA TYR A 138 -0.05 13.56 14.59
C TYR A 138 -0.65 13.59 16.00
N ASN A 139 -1.88 13.11 16.11
CA ASN A 139 -2.62 12.92 17.36
C ASN A 139 -2.85 11.43 17.66
N ASP A 140 -2.19 10.53 16.95
CA ASP A 140 -2.37 9.07 16.99
C ASP A 140 -1.11 8.33 17.50
N LEU A 141 -0.13 9.06 18.03
CA LEU A 141 1.12 8.49 18.56
C LEU A 141 0.97 7.94 19.98
N GLY A 142 0.18 8.60 20.83
CA GLY A 142 -0.04 8.20 22.22
C GLY A 142 -1.09 7.10 22.38
N ASP A 143 -1.16 6.50 23.57
CA ASP A 143 -2.17 5.53 23.96
C ASP A 143 -2.77 5.81 25.36
N PRO A 144 -3.37 6.99 25.57
CA PRO A 144 -3.83 7.40 26.89
C PRO A 144 -4.92 6.48 27.46
N ASP A 145 -5.77 5.87 26.60
CA ASP A 145 -6.80 4.92 27.03
C ASP A 145 -6.23 3.64 27.66
N SER A 146 -4.98 3.28 27.32
CA SER A 146 -4.29 2.11 27.86
C SER A 146 -3.57 2.44 29.17
N ARG A 147 -2.72 3.48 29.16
CA ARG A 147 -1.98 3.96 30.32
C ARG A 147 -1.67 5.45 30.21
N ASP A 148 -1.73 6.17 31.31
CA ASP A 148 -1.48 7.61 31.36
C ASP A 148 -0.08 8.00 30.88
N ASP A 149 0.95 7.18 31.15
CA ASP A 149 2.34 7.45 30.73
C ASP A 149 2.58 7.24 29.22
N LEU A 150 1.61 6.66 28.52
CA LEU A 150 1.61 6.54 27.06
C LEU A 150 0.97 7.74 26.38
N TRP A 151 0.49 8.74 27.14
CA TRP A 151 -0.01 9.99 26.56
C TRP A 151 1.09 10.73 25.80
N ARG A 152 0.76 11.28 24.63
CA ARG A 152 1.68 12.08 23.80
C ARG A 152 0.97 13.33 23.31
N PRO A 153 1.66 14.48 23.27
CA PRO A 153 1.08 15.73 22.77
C PRO A 153 0.82 15.67 21.27
N VAL A 154 -0.24 16.36 20.82
CA VAL A 154 -0.58 16.50 19.40
C VAL A 154 0.47 17.34 18.66
N LEU A 155 0.94 16.87 17.50
CA LEU A 155 1.87 17.61 16.62
C LEU A 155 1.19 18.02 15.31
N GLY A 156 1.26 19.30 14.93
CA GLY A 156 0.65 19.86 13.73
C GLY A 156 -0.18 21.13 13.95
N GLY A 157 -0.29 21.62 15.18
CA GLY A 157 -0.99 22.87 15.52
C GLY A 157 -0.10 24.11 15.44
N LYS A 158 -0.63 25.27 15.89
CA LYS A 158 0.16 26.51 15.98
C LYS A 158 1.28 26.42 17.01
N GLU A 159 0.99 25.80 18.17
CA GLU A 159 1.95 25.66 19.27
C GLU A 159 3.06 24.64 18.97
N ARG A 160 2.72 23.59 18.21
CA ARG A 160 3.65 22.52 17.82
C ARG A 160 3.54 22.30 16.32
N PRO A 161 4.12 23.19 15.50
CA PRO A 161 4.08 23.05 14.04
C PRO A 161 4.74 21.74 13.62
N TYR A 162 4.05 20.99 12.76
CA TYR A 162 4.54 19.73 12.22
C TYR A 162 3.85 19.42 10.89
N PRO A 163 4.52 18.70 9.96
CA PRO A 163 3.88 18.18 8.76
C PRO A 163 2.59 17.43 9.07
N ARG A 164 1.64 17.44 8.13
CA ARG A 164 0.45 16.61 8.20
C ARG A 164 0.78 15.17 7.83
N ARG A 165 -0.05 14.25 8.31
CA ARG A 165 -0.03 12.83 7.96
C ARG A 165 -1.30 12.43 7.22
N CYS A 166 -1.33 11.21 6.71
CA CYS A 166 -2.51 10.62 6.10
C CYS A 166 -3.63 10.44 7.14
N ARG A 167 -4.80 11.02 6.90
CA ARG A 167 -5.98 10.88 7.76
C ARG A 167 -6.46 9.43 7.78
N THR A 168 -6.68 8.89 8.97
CA THR A 168 -7.19 7.53 9.22
C THR A 168 -8.63 7.53 9.73
N GLY A 169 -9.02 8.58 10.47
CA GLY A 169 -10.40 8.81 10.87
C GLY A 169 -10.96 7.80 11.87
N ARG A 170 -10.10 7.11 12.64
CA ARG A 170 -10.54 6.21 13.71
C ARG A 170 -11.22 7.00 14.82
N ALA A 171 -11.84 6.28 15.74
CA ALA A 171 -12.48 6.88 16.91
C ALA A 171 -11.48 7.72 17.72
N ARG A 172 -12.00 8.71 18.45
CA ARG A 172 -11.21 9.45 19.44
C ARG A 172 -10.97 8.59 20.68
N SER A 173 -9.89 8.87 21.39
CA SER A 173 -9.66 8.29 22.72
C SER A 173 -10.76 8.71 23.69
N LYS A 174 -11.09 7.83 24.63
CA LYS A 174 -12.06 8.10 25.69
C LYS A 174 -11.52 9.04 26.76
N ILE A 175 -10.21 8.95 27.04
CA ILE A 175 -9.50 9.75 28.05
C ILE A 175 -9.04 11.09 27.48
N ASP A 176 -8.53 11.13 26.25
CA ASP A 176 -8.13 12.37 25.55
C ASP A 176 -8.85 12.49 24.20
N PRO A 177 -9.96 13.25 24.12
CA PRO A 177 -10.71 13.46 22.89
C PRO A 177 -9.92 14.15 21.76
N LEU A 178 -8.76 14.76 22.05
CA LEU A 178 -7.88 15.34 21.03
C LEU A 178 -7.02 14.26 20.37
N SER A 179 -6.82 13.12 21.03
CA SER A 179 -6.10 11.97 20.49
C SER A 179 -7.02 11.03 19.70
N GLU A 180 -6.46 10.42 18.66
CA GLU A 180 -7.09 9.32 17.93
C GLU A 180 -6.71 7.98 18.58
N SER A 181 -7.68 7.07 18.69
CA SER A 181 -7.48 5.75 19.30
C SER A 181 -6.48 4.91 18.51
N ARG A 182 -5.63 4.15 19.23
CA ARG A 182 -4.67 3.23 18.61
C ARG A 182 -5.33 1.94 18.12
N THR A 183 -4.69 1.34 17.12
CA THR A 183 -5.01 0.03 16.58
C THR A 183 -3.74 -0.62 16.04
N THR A 184 -3.77 -1.92 15.79
CA THR A 184 -2.64 -2.68 15.22
C THR A 184 -2.45 -2.43 13.73
N SER A 185 -3.50 -1.99 13.02
CA SER A 185 -3.45 -1.71 11.58
C SER A 185 -3.69 -0.24 11.28
N ILE A 186 -2.67 0.42 10.73
CA ILE A 186 -2.76 1.83 10.34
C ILE A 186 -3.12 1.89 8.86
N TYR A 187 -4.23 2.57 8.55
CA TYR A 187 -4.66 2.78 7.18
C TYR A 187 -3.64 3.62 6.40
N VAL A 188 -3.40 3.19 5.17
CA VAL A 188 -2.87 3.99 4.06
C VAL A 188 -3.73 3.71 2.84
N PRO A 189 -3.80 4.62 1.85
CA PRO A 189 -4.50 4.36 0.59
C PRO A 189 -4.07 3.04 -0.01
N ARG A 190 -5.03 2.26 -0.54
CA ARG A 190 -4.84 0.84 -0.87
C ARG A 190 -3.60 0.54 -1.72
N ASP A 191 -3.27 1.42 -2.66
CA ASP A 191 -2.13 1.28 -3.56
C ASP A 191 -0.78 1.64 -2.91
N GLU A 192 -0.78 2.33 -1.77
CA GLU A 192 0.41 2.66 -0.95
C GLU A 192 0.73 1.57 0.08
N ALA A 193 -0.23 0.67 0.34
CA ALA A 193 -0.05 -0.43 1.27
C ALA A 193 0.99 -1.43 0.75
N PHE A 194 1.79 -2.00 1.64
CA PHE A 194 2.70 -3.08 1.28
C PHE A 194 1.97 -4.26 0.66
N SER A 195 2.66 -4.96 -0.25
CA SER A 195 2.25 -6.30 -0.65
C SER A 195 2.21 -7.23 0.58
N GLU A 196 1.36 -8.26 0.53
CA GLU A 196 1.18 -9.20 1.65
C GLU A 196 2.50 -9.82 2.11
N VAL A 197 3.38 -10.18 1.17
CA VAL A 197 4.69 -10.77 1.46
C VAL A 197 5.57 -9.78 2.22
N LYS A 198 5.68 -8.54 1.75
CA LYS A 198 6.50 -7.50 2.40
C LYS A 198 5.95 -7.13 3.77
N HIS A 199 4.62 -7.03 3.89
CA HIS A 199 3.94 -6.76 5.15
C HIS A 199 4.23 -7.87 6.17
N LYS A 200 4.10 -9.14 5.79
CA LYS A 200 4.38 -10.29 6.65
C LYS A 200 5.83 -10.29 7.13
N SER A 201 6.79 -10.03 6.25
CA SER A 201 8.21 -9.94 6.63
C SER A 201 8.47 -8.81 7.62
N PHE A 202 7.92 -7.62 7.38
CA PHE A 202 8.07 -6.47 8.26
C PHE A 202 7.44 -6.68 9.64
N TRP A 203 6.20 -7.19 9.69
CA TRP A 203 5.53 -7.45 10.97
C TRP A 203 6.16 -8.58 11.76
N SER A 204 6.67 -9.61 11.09
CA SER A 204 7.43 -10.67 11.76
C SER A 204 8.63 -10.09 12.50
N LEU A 205 9.38 -9.17 11.86
CA LEU A 205 10.51 -8.48 12.50
C LEU A 205 10.07 -7.72 13.76
N LEU A 206 9.00 -6.92 13.67
CA LEU A 206 8.55 -6.09 14.79
C LEU A 206 7.99 -6.93 15.96
N SER A 207 7.18 -7.95 15.65
CA SER A 207 6.40 -8.68 16.66
C SER A 207 7.13 -9.87 17.28
N SER A 208 8.14 -10.42 16.62
CA SER A 208 8.85 -11.62 17.13
C SER A 208 10.32 -11.36 17.48
N LEU A 209 11.04 -10.55 16.70
CA LEU A 209 12.47 -10.31 16.95
C LEU A 209 12.68 -9.25 18.05
N LEU A 210 12.00 -8.10 17.97
CA LEU A 210 12.20 -7.02 18.94
C LEU A 210 11.89 -7.42 20.39
N PRO A 211 10.79 -8.13 20.70
CA PRO A 211 10.54 -8.56 22.06
C PRO A 211 11.60 -9.53 22.59
N ARG A 212 12.16 -10.41 21.74
CA ARG A 212 13.25 -11.33 22.14
C ARG A 212 14.50 -10.55 22.55
N ILE A 213 14.88 -9.54 21.77
CA ILE A 213 16.00 -8.65 22.10
C ILE A 213 15.69 -7.85 23.37
N GLY A 214 14.49 -7.30 23.51
CA GLY A 214 14.09 -6.54 24.69
C GLY A 214 13.98 -7.38 25.98
N SER A 215 13.71 -8.67 25.86
CA SER A 215 13.68 -9.61 27.00
C SER A 215 15.06 -10.11 27.43
N SER A 216 16.09 -9.92 26.59
CA SER A 216 17.47 -10.38 26.87
C SER A 216 18.28 -9.39 27.70
N SER A 217 17.77 -8.17 27.87
CA SER A 217 18.45 -7.11 28.60
C SER A 217 17.94 -7.05 30.04
N ASP A 218 18.78 -7.50 30.98
CA ASP A 218 18.87 -6.76 32.24
C ASP A 218 19.23 -5.32 31.86
N ASN A 219 18.35 -4.37 32.20
CA ASN A 219 18.24 -3.03 31.61
C ASN A 219 19.44 -2.08 31.85
N ASP A 220 20.63 -2.58 32.20
CA ASP A 220 21.79 -1.74 32.55
C ASP A 220 23.16 -2.29 32.10
N VAL A 221 23.22 -3.36 31.31
CA VAL A 221 24.50 -3.90 30.84
C VAL A 221 24.87 -3.31 29.48
N GLY A 222 25.70 -2.27 29.48
CA GLY A 222 26.34 -1.76 28.26
C GLY A 222 27.32 -2.77 27.65
N PHE A 223 27.76 -2.54 26.42
CA PHE A 223 28.82 -3.36 25.81
C PHE A 223 30.12 -3.23 26.62
N PRO A 224 30.81 -4.35 26.95
CA PRO A 224 32.02 -4.31 27.78
C PRO A 224 33.22 -3.68 27.07
N ASN A 225 33.26 -3.71 25.73
CA ASN A 225 34.30 -3.11 24.90
C ASN A 225 33.86 -3.04 23.42
N PHE A 226 34.67 -2.41 22.57
CA PHE A 226 34.42 -2.32 21.13
C PHE A 226 34.44 -3.69 20.43
N THR A 227 35.23 -4.65 20.90
CA THR A 227 35.25 -6.01 20.32
C THR A 227 33.90 -6.69 20.44
N ALA A 228 33.16 -6.47 21.54
CA ALA A 228 31.80 -6.98 21.69
C ALA A 228 30.83 -6.39 20.64
N ILE A 229 31.07 -5.14 20.19
CA ILE A 229 30.32 -4.51 19.10
C ILE A 229 30.76 -5.08 17.75
N ASP A 230 32.06 -5.27 17.53
CA ASP A 230 32.59 -5.89 16.31
C ASP A 230 32.07 -7.32 16.12
N ASN A 231 31.93 -8.06 17.23
CA ASN A 231 31.40 -9.41 17.26
C ASN A 231 29.94 -9.49 16.77
N LEU A 232 29.15 -8.40 16.82
CA LEU A 232 27.81 -8.37 16.22
C LEU A 232 27.83 -8.66 14.71
N TYR A 233 28.95 -8.37 14.04
CA TYR A 233 29.12 -8.55 12.59
C TYR A 233 29.97 -9.77 12.24
N SER A 234 30.97 -10.14 13.06
CA SER A 234 31.87 -11.27 12.78
C SER A 234 31.34 -12.61 13.30
N GLU A 235 30.96 -12.67 14.57
CA GLU A 235 30.54 -13.91 15.27
C GLU A 235 29.01 -14.01 15.42
N GLY A 236 28.32 -12.88 15.47
CA GLY A 236 26.89 -12.77 15.76
C GLY A 236 26.56 -12.89 17.26
N VAL A 237 25.28 -12.78 17.59
CA VAL A 237 24.75 -12.91 18.94
C VAL A 237 23.65 -13.96 18.96
N GLN A 238 23.71 -14.85 19.94
CA GLN A 238 22.64 -15.82 20.17
C GLN A 238 21.40 -15.08 20.69
N LEU A 239 20.28 -15.22 19.98
CA LEU A 239 19.00 -14.73 20.47
C LEU A 239 18.55 -15.61 21.64
N PRO A 240 17.93 -15.03 22.68
CA PRO A 240 17.33 -15.83 23.74
C PRO A 240 16.32 -16.81 23.17
N ALA A 241 16.21 -17.97 23.82
CA ALA A 241 15.20 -18.96 23.51
C ALA A 241 13.81 -18.30 23.55
N ALA A 242 12.97 -18.58 22.54
CA ALA A 242 11.63 -18.03 22.48
C ALA A 242 10.82 -18.50 23.70
N THR A 243 10.34 -17.56 24.51
CA THR A 243 9.54 -17.84 25.72
C THR A 243 8.16 -18.41 25.38
N ASN A 244 7.68 -18.20 24.16
CA ASN A 244 6.47 -18.81 23.62
C ASN A 244 6.85 -19.64 22.38
N LYS A 245 6.16 -20.77 22.15
CA LYS A 245 6.23 -21.57 20.92
C LYS A 245 5.73 -20.75 19.72
N SER A 246 6.46 -19.71 19.32
CA SER A 246 6.20 -18.99 18.08
C SER A 246 6.58 -19.90 16.94
N THR A 247 5.58 -20.37 16.20
CA THR A 247 5.68 -21.20 14.98
C THR A 247 6.37 -20.50 13.81
N ILE A 248 6.95 -19.31 14.03
CA ILE A 248 7.51 -18.45 13.00
C ILE A 248 9.03 -18.66 12.96
N ASN A 249 9.49 -19.37 11.94
CA ASN A 249 10.91 -19.52 11.66
C ASN A 249 11.44 -18.20 11.07
N LEU A 250 12.11 -17.40 11.90
CA LEU A 250 12.70 -16.11 11.50
C LEU A 250 13.73 -16.26 10.37
N GLY A 251 14.41 -17.41 10.27
CA GLY A 251 15.36 -17.69 9.19
C GLY A 251 14.71 -17.76 7.81
N ASP A 252 13.46 -18.24 7.72
CA ASP A 252 12.73 -18.33 6.46
C ASP A 252 12.21 -16.96 5.98
N ILE A 253 12.04 -16.01 6.91
CA ILE A 253 11.44 -14.70 6.65
C ILE A 253 12.51 -13.61 6.48
N LEU A 254 13.62 -13.73 7.21
CA LEU A 254 14.73 -12.77 7.24
C LEU A 254 16.08 -13.49 7.08
N PRO A 255 16.30 -14.25 5.99
CA PRO A 255 17.50 -15.06 5.81
C PRO A 255 18.80 -14.25 5.79
N ARG A 256 18.71 -12.93 5.53
CA ARG A 256 19.85 -12.01 5.53
C ARG A 256 20.29 -11.59 6.93
N LEU A 257 19.41 -11.64 7.92
CA LEU A 257 19.65 -11.14 9.28
C LEU A 257 19.79 -12.27 10.31
N VAL A 258 18.97 -13.32 10.16
CA VAL A 258 18.94 -14.46 11.08
C VAL A 258 19.49 -15.67 10.35
N LYS A 259 20.68 -16.12 10.76
CA LYS A 259 21.27 -17.37 10.28
C LYS A 259 20.65 -18.55 11.02
N ALA A 260 20.82 -19.77 10.49
CA ALA A 260 20.31 -20.99 11.10
C ALA A 260 20.71 -21.06 12.59
N TYR A 261 19.78 -21.52 13.45
CA TYR A 261 19.95 -21.69 14.91
C TYR A 261 19.96 -20.40 15.76
N ASP A 262 19.02 -19.48 15.51
CA ASP A 262 18.80 -18.31 16.39
C ASP A 262 20.02 -17.36 16.54
N LEU A 263 20.98 -17.43 15.63
CA LEU A 263 22.13 -16.53 15.59
C LEU A 263 21.76 -15.27 14.78
N LEU A 264 21.71 -14.13 15.46
CA LEU A 264 21.56 -12.82 14.82
C LEU A 264 22.94 -12.30 14.46
N GLN A 265 23.21 -12.13 13.17
CA GLN A 265 24.48 -11.59 12.70
C GLN A 265 24.21 -10.47 11.69
N PHE A 266 24.70 -9.28 12.00
CA PHE A 266 24.53 -8.12 11.13
C PHE A 266 25.54 -8.16 9.98
N GLU A 267 25.16 -7.57 8.85
CA GLU A 267 26.12 -7.32 7.79
C GLU A 267 27.15 -6.28 8.26
N LYS A 268 28.44 -6.56 8.02
CA LYS A 268 29.51 -5.63 8.38
C LYS A 268 29.29 -4.28 7.64
N PRO A 269 29.19 -3.14 8.35
CA PRO A 269 29.00 -1.84 7.74
C PRO A 269 30.14 -1.51 6.78
N GLU A 270 29.84 -0.82 5.67
CA GLU A 270 30.84 -0.45 4.66
C GLU A 270 32.01 0.36 5.24
N LEU A 271 31.71 1.25 6.19
CA LEU A 271 32.71 2.03 6.94
C LEU A 271 33.76 1.19 7.66
N ILE A 272 33.45 -0.07 8.02
CA ILE A 272 34.34 -0.98 8.75
C ILE A 272 34.97 -2.01 7.79
N LYS A 273 34.45 -2.15 6.56
CA LYS A 273 34.99 -3.08 5.55
C LYS A 273 36.27 -2.58 4.89
N SER A 274 36.53 -1.27 4.93
CA SER A 274 37.62 -0.60 4.20
C SER A 274 38.96 -0.52 4.97
N ASN A 275 39.12 -1.24 6.07
CA ASN A 275 40.39 -1.39 6.80
C ASN A 275 40.85 -2.85 6.81
#